data_AF-A0A847B4T7-F1
#
_entry.id   AF-A0A847B4T7-F1
#
_cell.length_a   1.000
_cell.length_b   1.000
_cell.length_c   1.000
_cell.angle_alpha   90.00
_cell.angle_beta   90.00
_cell.angle_gamma   90.00
#
_symmetry.space_group_name_H-M   'P 1'
#
loop_
_entity.id
_entity.type
_entity.pdbx_description
1 polymer ?
#
loop_
_entity_poly.entity_id
_entity_poly.type
_entity_poly.pdbx_seq_one_letter_code
_entity_poly.pdbx_strand_id
1 'polypeptide(L)'
;GTYSLRVYEMSLKGEGQILLELEKLKKQLQQEGLFDISKKRRINIYPTAIGVITALHSAAQKDIVTNLKRRYPIADIYVFPSAVQGDNAAKELYEAFMLSQQYPLDTLIIGRGGGTSEDLSAFNDEKLVRAVANSKMPIISAVGHEIDTTLLDLVADKRASTPTGAAELATVDQREIEQRLSDVIESLKTNLQNNVGDLIETVSSYKESLIEEIDDMISNKQNIILLKKERFNSLSPLGIVSRGYSITMNQDNKVISSIDKITEGEEIITLLSDGQITSQVKHKKERK
;
A
#
# COMPACT_ATOMS: atom_id res chain seq x y z
N GLY A 1 -76.82 -15.61 -32.61
CA GLY A 1 -75.60 -16.31 -32.18
C GLY A 1 -74.51 -15.29 -32.00
N THR A 2 -73.90 -15.24 -30.82
CA THR A 2 -72.81 -14.32 -30.48
C THR A 2 -71.49 -15.00 -30.77
N TYR A 3 -70.74 -14.50 -31.76
CA TYR A 3 -69.39 -14.96 -32.04
C TYR A 3 -68.40 -14.01 -31.38
N SER A 4 -67.42 -14.56 -30.68
CA SER A 4 -66.31 -13.81 -30.10
C SER A 4 -65.02 -14.21 -30.83
N LEU A 5 -64.36 -13.24 -31.45
CA LEU A 5 -63.02 -13.40 -32.01
C LEU A 5 -62.00 -13.04 -30.93
N ARG A 6 -61.11 -13.96 -30.58
CA ARG A 6 -59.91 -13.67 -29.78
C ARG A 6 -58.71 -13.68 -30.71
N VAL A 7 -58.13 -12.51 -30.92
CA VAL A 7 -56.86 -12.33 -31.62
C VAL A 7 -55.75 -12.49 -30.58
N TYR A 8 -54.87 -13.46 -30.78
CA TYR A 8 -53.75 -13.73 -29.87
C TYR A 8 -52.49 -12.96 -30.24
N GLU A 9 -52.31 -12.62 -31.53
CA GLU A 9 -51.19 -11.84 -32.03
C GLU A 9 -51.54 -11.24 -33.40
N MET A 10 -51.03 -10.04 -33.68
CA MET A 10 -51.22 -9.33 -34.95
C MET A 10 -49.86 -8.75 -35.35
N SER A 11 -49.34 -9.12 -36.52
CA SER A 11 -48.07 -8.61 -37.04
C SER A 11 -48.22 -8.03 -38.45
N LEU A 12 -47.45 -6.99 -38.75
CA LEU A 12 -47.42 -6.34 -40.05
C LEU A 12 -46.67 -7.23 -41.05
N LYS A 13 -47.21 -7.37 -42.26
CA LYS A 13 -46.61 -8.15 -43.35
C LYS A 13 -45.22 -7.58 -43.70
N GLY A 14 -44.16 -8.23 -43.23
CA GLY A 14 -42.75 -7.86 -43.52
C GLY A 14 -41.82 -7.92 -42.31
N GLU A 15 -42.30 -7.56 -41.12
CA GLU A 15 -41.49 -7.53 -39.87
C GLU A 15 -41.01 -8.93 -39.46
N GLY A 16 -41.86 -9.94 -39.62
CA GLY A 16 -41.50 -11.33 -39.31
C GLY A 16 -40.34 -11.87 -40.17
N GLN A 17 -40.17 -11.36 -41.41
CA GLN A 17 -39.06 -11.77 -42.26
C GLN A 17 -37.74 -11.13 -41.82
N ILE A 18 -37.77 -9.83 -41.47
CA ILE A 18 -36.61 -9.11 -40.94
C ILE A 18 -36.15 -9.75 -39.63
N LEU A 19 -37.09 -10.07 -38.74
CA LEU A 19 -36.78 -10.70 -37.45
C LEU A 19 -36.20 -12.11 -37.65
N LEU A 20 -36.72 -12.89 -38.59
CA LEU A 20 -36.17 -14.20 -38.94
C LEU A 20 -34.75 -14.10 -39.54
N GLU A 21 -34.48 -13.12 -40.39
CA GLU A 21 -33.16 -12.86 -40.94
C GLU A 21 -32.16 -12.45 -39.86
N LEU A 22 -32.59 -11.59 -38.92
CA LEU A 22 -31.79 -11.20 -37.76
C LEU A 22 -31.49 -12.39 -36.84
N GLU A 23 -32.47 -13.27 -36.57
CA GLU A 23 -32.24 -14.48 -35.79
C GLU A 23 -31.27 -15.45 -36.46
N LYS A 24 -31.36 -15.61 -37.80
CA LYS A 24 -30.40 -16.42 -38.57
C LYS A 24 -29.00 -15.85 -38.46
N LEU A 25 -28.84 -14.53 -38.65
CA LEU A 25 -27.56 -13.85 -38.52
C LEU A 25 -26.99 -14.00 -37.10
N LYS A 26 -27.82 -13.80 -36.07
CA LYS A 26 -27.44 -14.01 -34.67
C LYS A 26 -26.89 -15.43 -34.45
N LYS A 27 -27.60 -16.46 -34.91
CA LYS A 27 -27.15 -17.85 -34.79
C LYS A 27 -25.83 -18.10 -35.53
N GLN A 28 -25.67 -17.54 -36.72
CA GLN A 28 -24.43 -17.66 -37.49
C GLN A 28 -23.24 -17.03 -36.75
N LEU A 29 -23.36 -15.77 -36.32
CA LEU A 29 -22.28 -15.07 -35.60
C LEU A 29 -21.97 -15.72 -34.25
N GLN A 30 -22.98 -16.32 -33.61
CA GLN A 30 -22.79 -17.11 -32.40
C GLN A 30 -22.00 -18.40 -32.65
N GLN A 31 -22.28 -19.11 -33.74
CA GLN A 31 -21.52 -20.32 -34.14
C GLN A 31 -20.06 -20.00 -34.49
N GLU A 32 -19.81 -18.81 -35.04
CA GLU A 32 -18.47 -18.28 -35.27
C GLU A 32 -17.76 -17.82 -33.97
N GLY A 33 -18.46 -17.85 -32.83
CA GLY A 33 -17.94 -17.48 -31.51
C GLY A 33 -17.70 -15.99 -31.35
N LEU A 34 -18.37 -15.10 -32.09
CA LEU A 34 -18.17 -13.64 -31.96
C LEU A 34 -18.72 -13.09 -30.64
N PHE A 35 -19.65 -13.79 -29.99
CA PHE A 35 -20.25 -13.39 -28.71
C PHE A 35 -19.58 -14.03 -27.49
N ASP A 36 -18.47 -14.75 -27.68
CA ASP A 36 -17.79 -15.44 -26.59
C ASP A 36 -17.28 -14.44 -25.54
N ILE A 37 -17.60 -14.72 -24.27
CA ILE A 37 -17.16 -13.89 -23.14
C ILE A 37 -15.62 -13.83 -23.06
N SER A 38 -14.92 -14.87 -23.52
CA SER A 38 -13.46 -14.93 -23.57
C SER A 38 -12.83 -13.91 -24.52
N LYS A 39 -13.57 -13.42 -25.52
CA LYS A 39 -13.11 -12.37 -26.46
C LYS A 39 -13.33 -10.97 -25.91
N LYS A 40 -14.11 -10.81 -24.82
CA LYS A 40 -14.40 -9.50 -24.24
C LYS A 40 -13.17 -8.94 -23.51
N ARG A 41 -12.80 -7.73 -23.88
CA ARG A 41 -11.68 -6.96 -23.38
C ARG A 41 -12.08 -6.25 -22.08
N ARG A 42 -11.09 -5.99 -21.22
CA ARG A 42 -11.31 -5.17 -20.01
C ARG A 42 -11.28 -3.70 -20.39
N ILE A 43 -12.23 -2.93 -19.85
CA ILE A 43 -12.25 -1.48 -20.01
C ILE A 43 -11.17 -0.87 -19.12
N ASN A 44 -10.38 0.04 -19.70
CA ASN A 44 -9.47 0.88 -18.93
C ASN A 44 -10.28 1.99 -18.24
N ILE A 45 -10.46 1.88 -16.92
CA ILE A 45 -11.22 2.85 -16.11
C ILE A 45 -10.44 4.15 -15.83
N TYR A 46 -9.16 4.21 -16.22
CA TYR A 46 -8.32 5.41 -16.23
C TYR A 46 -7.89 5.74 -17.66
N PRO A 47 -8.84 6.09 -18.56
CA PRO A 47 -8.54 6.33 -19.96
C PRO A 47 -7.83 7.68 -20.15
N THR A 48 -6.83 7.72 -21.03
CA THR A 48 -6.24 8.96 -21.53
C THR A 48 -7.10 9.57 -22.65
N ALA A 49 -7.69 8.72 -23.50
CA ALA A 49 -8.53 9.15 -24.62
C ALA A 49 -9.77 8.27 -24.77
N ILE A 50 -10.93 8.90 -24.92
CA ILE A 50 -12.23 8.24 -25.07
C ILE A 50 -12.86 8.66 -26.40
N GLY A 51 -13.26 7.68 -27.21
CA GLY A 51 -14.03 7.90 -28.42
C GLY A 51 -15.53 7.82 -28.14
N VAL A 52 -16.33 8.66 -28.82
CA VAL A 52 -17.79 8.62 -28.77
C VAL A 52 -18.35 8.66 -30.19
N ILE A 53 -19.01 7.59 -30.62
CA ILE A 53 -19.79 7.53 -31.86
C ILE A 53 -21.26 7.75 -31.52
N THR A 54 -21.83 8.84 -32.02
CA THR A 54 -23.24 9.17 -31.87
C THR A 54 -23.66 10.27 -32.85
N ALA A 55 -24.95 10.56 -32.93
CA ALA A 55 -25.47 11.65 -33.75
C ALA A 55 -24.98 13.02 -33.24
N LEU A 56 -24.56 13.87 -34.16
CA LEU A 56 -24.09 15.23 -33.86
C LEU A 56 -25.21 16.06 -33.23
N HIS A 57 -24.85 16.85 -32.21
CA HIS A 57 -25.75 17.70 -31.42
C HIS A 57 -26.92 16.97 -30.73
N SER A 58 -26.85 15.65 -30.61
CA SER A 58 -27.90 14.85 -29.96
C SER A 58 -27.88 14.97 -28.44
N ALA A 59 -29.00 14.62 -27.80
CA ALA A 59 -29.09 14.51 -26.34
C ALA A 59 -28.06 13.52 -25.79
N ALA A 60 -27.89 12.36 -26.44
CA ALA A 60 -26.91 11.35 -26.01
C ALA A 60 -25.46 11.86 -26.10
N GLN A 61 -25.11 12.61 -27.15
CA GLN A 61 -23.79 13.25 -27.22
C GLN A 61 -23.57 14.17 -26.03
N LYS A 62 -24.53 15.06 -25.75
CA LYS A 62 -24.45 16.00 -24.63
C LYS A 62 -24.35 15.26 -23.31
N ASP A 63 -25.15 14.21 -23.11
CA ASP A 63 -25.17 13.43 -21.88
C ASP A 63 -23.84 12.69 -21.65
N ILE A 64 -23.32 12.00 -22.66
CA ILE A 64 -22.03 11.29 -22.57
C ILE A 64 -20.91 12.29 -22.28
N VAL A 65 -20.77 13.33 -23.10
CA VAL A 65 -19.66 14.29 -23.00
C VAL A 65 -19.72 15.06 -21.67
N THR A 66 -20.90 15.48 -21.23
CA THR A 66 -21.06 16.20 -19.96
C THR A 66 -20.71 15.30 -18.78
N ASN A 67 -21.14 14.04 -18.79
CA ASN A 67 -20.81 13.11 -17.71
C ASN A 67 -19.34 12.73 -17.70
N LEU A 68 -18.72 12.49 -18.87
CA LEU A 68 -17.28 12.25 -18.96
C LEU A 68 -16.48 13.44 -18.40
N LYS A 69 -16.80 14.68 -18.82
CA LYS A 69 -16.13 15.89 -18.30
C LYS A 69 -16.34 16.10 -16.81
N ARG A 70 -17.53 15.78 -16.28
CA ARG A 70 -17.84 15.93 -14.86
C ARG A 70 -17.15 14.88 -14.01
N ARG A 71 -17.08 13.63 -14.48
CA ARG A 71 -16.54 12.50 -13.73
C ARG A 71 -15.02 12.40 -13.87
N TYR A 72 -14.49 12.66 -15.06
CA TYR A 72 -13.08 12.43 -15.37
C TYR A 72 -12.58 13.49 -16.38
N PRO A 73 -12.35 14.74 -15.92
CA PRO A 73 -12.03 15.88 -16.79
C PRO A 73 -10.65 15.80 -17.47
N ILE A 74 -9.80 14.84 -17.07
CA ILE A 74 -8.43 14.70 -17.58
C ILE A 74 -8.30 13.87 -18.85
N ALA A 75 -9.36 13.16 -19.27
CA ALA A 75 -9.35 12.40 -20.52
C ALA A 75 -9.68 13.29 -21.72
N ASP A 76 -8.99 13.06 -22.84
CA ASP A 76 -9.33 13.61 -24.13
C ASP A 76 -10.59 12.94 -24.69
N ILE A 77 -11.56 13.72 -25.15
CA ILE A 77 -12.82 13.20 -25.69
C ILE A 77 -12.88 13.46 -27.19
N TYR A 78 -12.88 12.38 -27.97
CA TYR A 78 -13.01 12.41 -29.43
C TYR A 78 -14.44 12.04 -29.81
N VAL A 79 -15.13 12.92 -30.54
CA VAL A 79 -16.48 12.65 -31.04
C VAL A 79 -16.40 12.34 -32.52
N PHE A 80 -16.95 11.19 -32.91
CA PHE A 80 -17.08 10.71 -34.28
C PHE A 80 -18.57 10.75 -34.66
N PRO A 81 -19.02 11.79 -35.39
CA PRO A 81 -20.41 11.94 -35.76
C PRO A 81 -20.87 10.81 -36.69
N SER A 82 -22.04 10.24 -36.42
CA SER A 82 -22.70 9.27 -37.29
C SER A 82 -24.21 9.40 -37.17
N ALA A 83 -24.94 9.27 -38.29
CA ALA A 83 -26.36 8.95 -38.21
C ALA A 83 -26.54 7.62 -37.44
N VAL A 84 -27.43 7.62 -36.46
CA VAL A 84 -27.75 6.44 -35.63
C VAL A 84 -29.10 5.82 -35.99
N GLN A 85 -29.81 6.42 -36.95
CA GLN A 85 -31.13 6.00 -37.43
C GLN A 85 -31.29 6.38 -38.92
N GLY A 86 -32.13 5.64 -39.64
CA GLY A 86 -32.39 5.83 -41.06
C GLY A 86 -31.50 5.00 -41.98
N ASP A 87 -31.84 5.00 -43.28
CA ASP A 87 -31.33 4.03 -44.27
C ASP A 87 -29.79 3.99 -44.42
N ASN A 88 -29.11 5.13 -44.19
CA ASN A 88 -27.65 5.21 -44.28
C ASN A 88 -26.91 5.03 -42.95
N ALA A 89 -27.63 4.87 -41.82
CA ALA A 89 -27.02 4.85 -40.50
C ALA A 89 -26.05 3.67 -40.31
N ALA A 90 -26.35 2.49 -40.84
CA ALA A 90 -25.44 1.34 -40.78
C ALA A 90 -24.08 1.64 -41.44
N LYS A 91 -24.11 2.30 -42.60
CA LYS A 91 -22.90 2.67 -43.35
C LYS A 91 -22.11 3.76 -42.64
N GLU A 92 -22.77 4.81 -42.17
CA GLU A 92 -22.11 5.89 -41.43
C GLU A 92 -21.50 5.40 -40.11
N LEU A 93 -22.18 4.51 -39.38
CA LEU A 93 -21.65 3.92 -38.15
C LEU A 93 -20.38 3.10 -38.43
N TYR A 94 -20.38 2.33 -39.51
CA TYR A 94 -19.21 1.58 -39.94
C TYR A 94 -18.04 2.51 -40.32
N GLU A 95 -18.30 3.57 -41.08
CA GLU A 95 -17.28 4.55 -41.47
C GLU A 95 -16.71 5.30 -40.25
N ALA A 96 -17.57 5.75 -39.33
CA ALA A 96 -17.17 6.39 -38.08
C ALA A 96 -16.36 5.44 -37.18
N PHE A 97 -16.75 4.16 -37.12
CA PHE A 97 -16.00 3.13 -36.43
C PHE A 97 -14.59 2.97 -37.03
N MET A 98 -14.48 2.80 -38.36
CA MET A 98 -13.20 2.65 -39.03
C MET A 98 -12.30 3.89 -38.88
N LEU A 99 -12.88 5.09 -38.88
CA LEU A 99 -12.17 6.33 -38.59
C LEU A 99 -11.63 6.35 -37.15
N SER A 100 -12.44 5.92 -36.17
CA SER A 100 -12.02 5.87 -34.76
C SER A 100 -10.80 4.97 -34.51
N GLN A 101 -10.60 3.92 -35.33
CA GLN A 101 -9.45 3.02 -35.22
C GLN A 101 -8.12 3.70 -35.57
N GLN A 102 -8.14 4.88 -36.19
CA GLN A 102 -6.95 5.66 -36.55
C GLN A 102 -6.46 6.56 -35.40
N TYR A 103 -7.23 6.66 -34.33
CA TYR A 103 -6.92 7.50 -33.17
C TYR A 103 -6.43 6.65 -31.99
N PRO A 104 -5.56 7.19 -31.12
CA PRO A 104 -5.02 6.47 -29.97
C PRO A 104 -6.04 6.43 -28.82
N LEU A 105 -7.16 5.73 -29.03
CA LEU A 105 -8.27 5.66 -28.08
C LEU A 105 -8.12 4.47 -27.14
N ASP A 106 -8.39 4.68 -25.84
CA ASP A 106 -8.39 3.63 -24.82
C ASP A 106 -9.73 2.90 -24.73
N THR A 107 -10.83 3.58 -25.04
CA THR A 107 -12.19 3.04 -25.01
C THR A 107 -13.09 3.80 -25.98
N LEU A 108 -14.00 3.08 -26.63
CA LEU A 108 -14.99 3.65 -27.56
C LEU A 108 -16.40 3.42 -27.04
N ILE A 109 -17.19 4.48 -27.00
CA ILE A 109 -18.62 4.43 -26.68
C ILE A 109 -19.40 4.57 -27.97
N ILE A 110 -20.28 3.63 -28.27
CA ILE A 110 -21.24 3.73 -29.38
C ILE A 110 -22.61 3.91 -28.76
N GLY A 111 -23.20 5.09 -28.93
CA GLY A 111 -24.43 5.46 -28.23
C GLY A 111 -25.52 5.99 -29.15
N ARG A 112 -26.77 5.64 -28.84
CA ARG A 112 -27.94 6.17 -29.53
C ARG A 112 -28.49 7.40 -28.81
N GLY A 113 -28.92 8.41 -29.59
CA GLY A 113 -29.70 9.54 -29.11
C GLY A 113 -31.07 9.13 -28.55
N GLY A 114 -31.58 9.88 -27.56
CA GLY A 114 -32.96 9.74 -27.10
C GLY A 114 -33.96 10.04 -28.24
N GLY A 115 -34.96 9.18 -28.39
CA GLY A 115 -35.99 9.27 -29.43
C GLY A 115 -36.96 8.08 -29.35
N THR A 116 -38.23 8.32 -29.71
CA THR A 116 -39.37 7.40 -29.64
C THR A 116 -39.48 6.43 -30.82
N SER A 117 -38.49 6.41 -31.72
CA SER A 117 -38.50 5.60 -32.93
C SER A 117 -37.58 4.39 -32.76
N GLU A 118 -38.17 3.20 -32.91
CA GLU A 118 -37.59 1.88 -32.61
C GLU A 118 -36.62 1.37 -33.70
N ASP A 119 -35.97 2.26 -34.46
CA ASP A 119 -35.04 1.84 -35.52
C ASP A 119 -33.67 1.48 -34.94
N LEU A 120 -33.54 0.23 -34.50
CA LEU A 120 -32.29 -0.38 -34.06
C LEU A 120 -31.56 -1.14 -35.18
N SER A 121 -32.09 -1.10 -36.41
CA SER A 121 -31.58 -1.90 -37.53
C SER A 121 -30.11 -1.62 -37.85
N ALA A 122 -29.70 -0.35 -37.75
CA ALA A 122 -28.33 0.10 -38.01
C ALA A 122 -27.28 -0.57 -37.11
N PHE A 123 -27.65 -0.94 -35.88
CA PHE A 123 -26.77 -1.61 -34.91
C PHE A 123 -26.74 -3.14 -35.07
N ASN A 124 -27.56 -3.68 -35.97
CA ASN A 124 -27.60 -5.10 -36.32
C ASN A 124 -26.88 -5.40 -37.65
N ASP A 125 -26.23 -4.40 -38.27
CA ASP A 125 -25.48 -4.60 -39.50
C ASP A 125 -24.27 -5.54 -39.30
N GLU A 126 -24.16 -6.56 -40.15
CA GLU A 126 -23.12 -7.59 -40.03
C GLU A 126 -21.70 -7.02 -40.14
N LYS A 127 -21.47 -6.02 -41.00
CA LYS A 127 -20.13 -5.45 -41.20
C LYS A 127 -19.67 -4.70 -39.96
N LEU A 128 -20.57 -3.92 -39.36
CA LEU A 128 -20.30 -3.21 -38.11
C LEU A 128 -20.00 -4.20 -36.98
N VAL A 129 -20.85 -5.21 -36.80
CA VAL A 129 -20.73 -6.21 -35.73
C VAL A 129 -19.41 -6.98 -35.84
N ARG A 130 -19.02 -7.41 -37.05
CA ARG A 130 -17.73 -8.07 -37.30
C ARG A 130 -16.53 -7.14 -37.07
N ALA A 131 -16.65 -5.86 -37.41
CA ALA A 131 -15.58 -4.89 -37.20
C ALA A 131 -15.34 -4.64 -35.70
N VAL A 132 -16.41 -4.50 -34.92
CA VAL A 132 -16.39 -4.33 -33.46
C VAL A 132 -15.78 -5.56 -32.77
N ALA A 133 -16.13 -6.76 -33.23
CA ALA A 133 -15.58 -8.02 -32.68
C ALA A 133 -14.05 -8.08 -32.85
N ASN A 134 -13.54 -7.58 -33.98
CA ASN A 134 -12.11 -7.57 -34.31
C ASN A 134 -11.36 -6.31 -33.82
N SER A 135 -12.03 -5.41 -33.09
CA SER A 135 -11.40 -4.24 -32.50
C SER A 135 -10.28 -4.64 -31.53
N LYS A 136 -9.23 -3.81 -31.44
CA LYS A 136 -8.19 -3.93 -30.41
C LYS A 136 -8.53 -3.17 -29.14
N MET A 137 -9.35 -2.13 -29.26
CA MET A 137 -9.79 -1.26 -28.17
C MET A 137 -11.12 -1.77 -27.58
N PRO A 138 -11.34 -1.72 -26.26
CA PRO A 138 -12.63 -2.05 -25.65
C PRO A 138 -13.75 -1.09 -26.08
N ILE A 139 -14.95 -1.64 -26.27
CA ILE A 139 -16.14 -0.96 -26.79
C ILE A 139 -17.28 -1.09 -25.79
N ILE A 140 -17.94 0.04 -25.53
CA ILE A 140 -19.13 0.15 -24.71
C ILE A 140 -20.32 0.47 -25.62
N SER A 141 -21.31 -0.40 -25.63
CA SER A 141 -22.58 -0.10 -26.31
C SER A 141 -23.53 0.63 -25.38
N ALA A 142 -24.14 1.71 -25.85
CA ALA A 142 -25.10 2.56 -25.15
C ALA A 142 -26.34 2.78 -26.02
N VAL A 143 -26.83 1.70 -26.63
CA VAL A 143 -27.86 1.73 -27.70
C VAL A 143 -29.26 1.42 -27.18
N GLY A 144 -29.43 0.37 -26.38
CA GLY A 144 -30.75 -0.19 -26.05
C GLY A 144 -31.20 0.01 -24.60
N HIS A 145 -32.52 0.04 -24.40
CA HIS A 145 -33.17 -0.17 -23.10
C HIS A 145 -33.19 -1.67 -22.76
N GLU A 146 -33.57 -2.07 -21.54
CA GLU A 146 -33.46 -3.47 -21.07
C GLU A 146 -34.13 -4.54 -21.94
N ILE A 147 -35.08 -4.17 -22.82
CA ILE A 147 -35.90 -5.09 -23.62
C ILE A 147 -35.30 -5.37 -25.01
N ASP A 148 -34.59 -4.41 -25.62
CA ASP A 148 -34.14 -4.50 -27.02
C ASP A 148 -32.61 -4.63 -27.12
N THR A 149 -32.11 -5.86 -27.08
CA THR A 149 -30.67 -6.15 -27.24
C THR A 149 -30.30 -6.28 -28.72
N THR A 150 -29.35 -5.45 -29.17
CA THR A 150 -28.82 -5.48 -30.55
C THR A 150 -27.65 -6.44 -30.71
N LEU A 151 -27.28 -6.80 -31.96
CA LEU A 151 -26.08 -7.59 -32.22
C LEU A 151 -24.81 -6.83 -31.77
N LEU A 152 -24.80 -5.51 -31.90
CA LEU A 152 -23.72 -4.68 -31.35
C LEU A 152 -23.58 -4.85 -29.84
N ASP A 153 -24.68 -4.86 -29.08
CA ASP A 153 -24.66 -5.06 -27.63
C ASP A 153 -24.06 -6.41 -27.23
N LEU A 154 -24.26 -7.45 -28.05
CA LEU A 154 -23.74 -8.79 -27.78
C LEU A 154 -22.23 -8.86 -27.97
N VAL A 155 -21.71 -8.21 -29.01
CA VAL A 155 -20.27 -8.16 -29.32
C VAL A 155 -19.52 -7.16 -28.45
N ALA A 156 -20.16 -6.06 -28.04
CA ALA A 156 -19.52 -5.06 -27.19
C ALA A 156 -18.99 -5.68 -25.89
N ASP A 157 -17.88 -5.13 -25.40
CA ASP A 157 -17.21 -5.62 -24.19
C ASP A 157 -18.04 -5.34 -22.94
N LYS A 158 -18.73 -4.19 -22.93
CA LYS A 158 -19.78 -3.87 -21.98
C LYS A 158 -20.98 -3.22 -22.66
N ARG A 159 -22.12 -3.38 -22.01
CA ARG A 159 -23.39 -2.74 -22.36
C ARG A 159 -23.80 -1.79 -21.25
N ALA A 160 -24.21 -0.60 -21.63
CA ALA A 160 -24.89 0.38 -20.80
C ALA A 160 -26.31 0.57 -21.30
N SER A 161 -27.29 0.60 -20.39
CA SER A 161 -28.69 0.85 -20.75
C SER A 161 -28.98 2.32 -21.08
N THR A 162 -28.04 3.22 -20.75
CA THR A 162 -28.17 4.66 -20.99
C THR A 162 -26.85 5.27 -21.45
N PRO A 163 -26.88 6.40 -22.20
CA PRO A 163 -25.67 7.17 -22.52
C PRO A 163 -24.90 7.61 -21.27
N THR A 164 -25.60 7.93 -20.18
CA THR A 164 -24.97 8.27 -18.89
C THR A 164 -24.21 7.10 -18.28
N GLY A 165 -24.82 5.90 -18.24
CA GLY A 165 -24.17 4.70 -17.73
C GLY A 165 -22.95 4.28 -18.55
N ALA A 166 -22.93 4.62 -19.84
CA ALA A 166 -21.77 4.36 -20.68
C ALA A 166 -20.56 5.20 -20.25
N ALA A 167 -20.77 6.46 -19.90
CA ALA A 167 -19.72 7.32 -19.36
C ALA A 167 -19.21 6.82 -18.00
N GLU A 168 -20.10 6.28 -17.16
CA GLU A 168 -19.75 5.69 -15.85
C GLU A 168 -18.94 4.39 -15.99
N LEU A 169 -19.26 3.56 -16.98
CA LEU A 169 -18.48 2.36 -17.27
C LEU A 169 -17.11 2.67 -17.87
N ALA A 170 -16.98 3.78 -18.61
CA ALA A 170 -15.73 4.21 -19.22
C ALA A 170 -14.76 4.86 -18.22
N THR A 171 -15.25 5.41 -17.10
CA THR A 171 -14.45 6.28 -16.23
C THR A 171 -14.75 6.10 -14.74
N VAL A 172 -13.70 6.16 -13.93
CA VAL A 172 -13.82 6.36 -12.48
C VAL A 172 -14.27 7.80 -12.15
N ASP A 173 -14.95 7.99 -11.02
CA ASP A 173 -15.33 9.34 -10.54
C ASP A 173 -14.10 10.04 -9.92
N GLN A 174 -13.83 11.28 -10.30
CA GLN A 174 -12.76 12.10 -9.74
C GLN A 174 -12.85 12.20 -8.21
N ARG A 175 -14.07 12.23 -7.65
CA ARG A 175 -14.28 12.29 -6.19
C ARG A 175 -13.81 11.00 -5.50
N GLU A 176 -13.93 9.86 -6.17
CA GLU A 176 -13.42 8.60 -5.66
C GLU A 176 -11.89 8.59 -5.68
N ILE A 177 -11.27 9.15 -6.72
CA ILE A 177 -9.81 9.32 -6.79
C ILE A 177 -9.33 10.24 -5.66
N GLU A 178 -9.97 11.41 -5.49
CA GLU A 178 -9.65 12.37 -4.44
C GLU A 178 -9.78 11.76 -3.05
N GLN A 179 -10.87 11.03 -2.80
CA GLN A 179 -11.09 10.36 -1.53
C GLN A 179 -10.02 9.29 -1.26
N ARG A 180 -9.74 8.41 -2.23
CA ARG A 180 -8.69 7.39 -2.07
C ARG A 180 -7.32 8.02 -1.82
N LEU A 181 -7.01 9.12 -2.51
CA LEU A 181 -5.75 9.84 -2.31
C LEU A 181 -5.67 10.42 -0.89
N SER A 182 -6.76 11.03 -0.42
CA SER A 182 -6.85 11.57 0.94
C SER A 182 -6.68 10.47 2.00
N ASP A 183 -7.33 9.33 1.82
CA ASP A 183 -7.24 8.19 2.75
C ASP A 183 -5.81 7.63 2.83
N VAL A 184 -5.13 7.53 1.68
CA VAL A 184 -3.72 7.09 1.62
C VAL A 184 -2.80 8.10 2.30
N ILE A 185 -3.01 9.41 2.09
CA ILE A 185 -2.22 10.47 2.74
C ILE A 185 -2.37 10.41 4.26
N GLU A 186 -3.61 10.27 4.77
CA GLU A 186 -3.85 10.21 6.21
C GLU A 186 -3.27 8.93 6.84
N SER A 187 -3.37 7.80 6.14
CA SER A 187 -2.75 6.55 6.55
C SER A 187 -1.22 6.68 6.63
N LEU A 188 -0.59 7.24 5.60
CA LEU A 188 0.86 7.47 5.58
C LEU A 188 1.31 8.39 6.73
N LYS A 189 0.58 9.48 6.95
CA LYS A 189 0.84 10.42 8.04
C LYS A 189 0.76 9.73 9.41
N THR A 190 -0.30 8.97 9.65
CA THR A 190 -0.50 8.22 10.90
C THR A 190 0.61 7.21 11.13
N ASN A 191 0.97 6.43 10.10
CA ASN A 191 2.05 5.44 10.19
C ASN A 191 3.41 6.09 10.47
N LEU A 192 3.72 7.23 9.83
CA LEU A 192 4.94 7.98 10.09
C LEU A 192 4.98 8.53 11.52
N GLN A 193 3.86 9.06 12.01
CA GLN A 193 3.75 9.56 13.39
C GLN A 193 3.97 8.45 14.42
N ASN A 194 3.35 7.28 14.21
CA ASN A 194 3.53 6.13 15.08
C ASN A 194 4.98 5.64 15.08
N ASN A 195 5.58 5.45 13.89
CA ASN A 195 6.97 5.00 13.79
C ASN A 195 7.96 5.95 14.48
N VAL A 196 7.74 7.27 14.36
CA VAL A 196 8.57 8.26 15.05
C VAL A 196 8.36 8.18 16.57
N GLY A 197 7.12 7.99 17.02
CA GLY A 197 6.79 7.76 18.43
C GLY A 197 7.53 6.53 18.99
N ASP A 198 7.42 5.39 18.32
CA ASP A 198 8.05 4.13 18.71
C ASP A 198 9.58 4.25 18.77
N LEU A 199 10.18 4.96 17.81
CA LEU A 199 11.62 5.26 17.81
C LEU A 199 12.04 6.12 19.00
N ILE A 200 11.26 7.15 19.34
CA ILE A 200 11.52 8.01 20.50
C ILE A 200 11.43 7.20 21.80
N GLU A 201 10.42 6.32 21.92
CA GLU A 201 10.26 5.46 23.09
C GLU A 201 11.42 4.46 23.21
N THR A 202 11.83 3.84 22.09
CA THR A 202 12.98 2.93 22.05
C THR A 202 14.29 3.62 22.43
N VAL A 203 14.53 4.84 21.95
CA VAL A 203 15.72 5.61 22.33
C VAL A 203 15.68 5.99 23.81
N SER A 204 14.50 6.34 24.32
CA SER A 204 14.32 6.70 25.73
C SER A 204 14.59 5.50 26.65
N SER A 205 14.08 4.31 26.30
CA SER A 205 14.34 3.10 27.09
C SER A 205 15.80 2.68 27.07
N TYR A 206 16.48 2.73 25.92
CA TYR A 206 17.94 2.47 25.87
C TYR A 206 18.73 3.48 26.70
N LYS A 207 18.32 4.75 26.72
CA LYS A 207 18.94 5.76 27.56
C LYS A 207 18.75 5.43 29.04
N GLU A 208 17.56 5.06 29.46
CA GLU A 208 17.26 4.70 30.86
C GLU A 208 18.07 3.47 31.30
N SER A 209 18.06 2.39 30.51
CA SER A 209 18.85 1.20 30.81
C SER A 209 20.36 1.48 30.88
N LEU A 210 20.88 2.34 30.00
CA LEU A 210 22.30 2.72 30.03
C LEU A 210 22.66 3.50 31.30
N ILE A 211 21.77 4.37 31.77
CA ILE A 211 21.98 5.13 33.02
C ILE A 211 22.00 4.16 34.20
N GLU A 212 21.04 3.23 34.27
CA GLU A 212 20.98 2.21 35.33
C GLU A 212 22.25 1.35 35.35
N GLU A 213 22.72 0.86 34.20
CA GLU A 213 23.96 0.08 34.12
C GLU A 213 25.19 0.87 34.57
N ILE A 214 25.27 2.16 34.20
CA ILE A 214 26.37 3.03 34.62
C ILE A 214 26.35 3.23 36.14
N ASP A 215 25.18 3.49 36.72
CA ASP A 215 25.03 3.69 38.17
C ASP A 215 25.36 2.41 38.95
N ASP A 216 24.95 1.25 38.45
CA ASP A 216 25.32 -0.06 39.00
C ASP A 216 26.83 -0.31 38.91
N MET A 217 27.45 0.03 37.77
CA MET A 217 28.90 -0.08 37.61
C MET A 217 29.65 0.83 38.58
N ILE A 218 29.21 2.09 38.73
CA ILE A 218 29.81 3.04 39.66
C ILE A 218 29.70 2.52 41.10
N SER A 219 28.51 2.08 41.50
CA SER A 219 28.26 1.51 42.83
C SER A 219 29.14 0.30 43.11
N ASN A 220 29.27 -0.61 42.14
CA ASN A 220 30.16 -1.76 42.23
C ASN A 220 31.64 -1.36 42.35
N LYS A 221 32.11 -0.36 41.58
CA LYS A 221 33.48 0.13 41.68
C LYS A 221 33.74 0.80 43.04
N GLN A 222 32.78 1.56 43.56
CA GLN A 222 32.87 2.18 44.90
C GLN A 222 33.01 1.10 45.99
N ASN A 223 32.19 0.04 45.93
CA ASN A 223 32.28 -1.09 46.85
C ASN A 223 33.66 -1.79 46.78
N ILE A 224 34.18 -2.02 45.57
CA ILE A 224 35.52 -2.61 45.39
C ILE A 224 36.61 -1.69 45.96
N ILE A 225 36.52 -0.38 45.74
CA ILE A 225 37.47 0.60 46.30
C ILE A 225 37.41 0.57 47.82
N LEU A 226 36.22 0.53 48.41
CA LEU A 226 36.04 0.45 49.86
C LEU A 226 36.70 -0.82 50.43
N LEU A 227 36.41 -1.99 49.85
CA LEU A 227 37.03 -3.26 50.27
C LEU A 227 38.56 -3.25 50.12
N LYS A 228 39.08 -2.67 49.03
CA LYS A 228 40.53 -2.53 48.84
C LYS A 228 41.15 -1.59 49.87
N LYS A 229 40.47 -0.50 50.23
CA LYS A 229 40.89 0.44 51.27
C LYS A 229 40.93 -0.23 52.64
N GLU A 230 39.91 -1.02 52.99
CA GLU A 230 39.88 -1.80 54.23
C GLU A 230 41.02 -2.82 54.29
N ARG A 231 41.25 -3.57 53.19
CA ARG A 231 42.36 -4.52 53.10
C ARG A 231 43.73 -3.85 53.17
N PHE A 232 43.89 -2.69 52.53
CA PHE A 232 45.13 -1.92 52.61
C PHE A 232 45.41 -1.46 54.04
N ASN A 233 44.39 -0.97 54.74
CA ASN A 233 44.51 -0.56 56.14
C ASN A 233 44.83 -1.75 57.07
N SER A 234 44.27 -2.93 56.81
CA SER A 234 44.55 -4.12 57.64
C SER A 234 45.96 -4.69 57.44
N LEU A 235 46.56 -4.47 56.27
CA LEU A 235 47.92 -4.89 55.92
C LEU A 235 48.98 -3.82 56.21
N SER A 236 48.57 -2.59 56.52
CA SER A 236 49.50 -1.52 56.88
C SER A 236 50.10 -1.78 58.26
N PRO A 237 51.43 -1.67 58.43
CA PRO A 237 52.10 -1.76 59.74
C PRO A 237 51.46 -0.85 60.80
N LEU A 238 50.98 0.33 60.40
CA LEU A 238 50.26 1.25 61.27
C LEU A 238 48.94 0.67 61.80
N GLY A 239 48.22 -0.12 61.00
CA GLY A 239 46.96 -0.77 61.39
C GLY A 239 47.13 -2.00 62.29
N ILE A 240 48.35 -2.56 62.34
CA ILE A 240 48.74 -3.59 63.31
C ILE A 240 49.12 -2.90 64.63
N VAL A 241 49.88 -1.81 64.54
CA VAL A 241 50.36 -1.06 65.71
C VAL A 241 49.21 -0.35 66.44
N SER A 242 48.22 0.20 65.73
CA SER A 242 47.03 0.82 66.32
C SER A 242 46.09 -0.16 67.04
N ARG A 243 46.26 -1.48 66.83
CA ARG A 243 45.52 -2.55 67.53
C ARG A 243 46.21 -3.01 68.83
N GLY A 244 47.27 -2.31 69.25
CA GLY A 244 48.00 -2.59 70.50
C GLY A 244 49.16 -3.56 70.35
N TYR A 245 49.51 -3.95 69.12
CA TYR A 245 50.72 -4.72 68.85
C TYR A 245 51.92 -3.78 68.68
N SER A 246 53.12 -4.25 69.01
CA SER A 246 54.36 -3.54 68.76
C SER A 246 55.15 -4.24 67.66
N ILE A 247 55.89 -3.48 66.85
CA ILE A 247 56.77 -4.03 65.81
C ILE A 247 58.21 -3.81 66.24
N THR A 248 58.98 -4.88 66.39
CA THR A 248 60.42 -4.79 66.70
C THR A 248 61.24 -4.78 65.41
N MET A 249 62.14 -3.80 65.29
CA MET A 249 63.03 -3.57 64.15
C MET A 249 64.49 -3.53 64.62
N ASN A 250 65.44 -3.78 63.71
CA ASN A 250 66.86 -3.55 63.96
C ASN A 250 67.24 -2.09 63.67
N GLN A 251 68.52 -1.72 63.87
CA GLN A 251 69.02 -0.36 63.59
C GLN A 251 68.88 0.07 62.11
N ASP A 252 68.74 -0.89 61.17
CA ASP A 252 68.50 -0.63 59.73
C ASP A 252 67.01 -0.52 59.36
N ASN A 253 66.10 -0.39 60.33
CA ASN A 253 64.64 -0.38 60.15
C ASN A 253 64.06 -1.67 59.49
N LYS A 254 64.75 -2.81 59.60
CA LYS A 254 64.22 -4.11 59.15
C LYS A 254 63.47 -4.80 60.29
N VAL A 255 62.25 -5.26 60.01
CA VAL A 255 61.43 -6.00 60.98
C VAL A 255 62.09 -7.32 61.37
N ILE A 256 62.17 -7.56 62.67
CA ILE A 256 62.76 -8.76 63.25
C ILE A 256 61.66 -9.77 63.51
N SER A 257 61.67 -10.87 62.76
CA SER A 257 60.64 -11.91 62.80
C SER A 257 61.08 -13.23 63.47
N SER A 258 62.37 -13.37 63.80
CA SER A 258 62.94 -14.56 64.46
C SER A 258 64.05 -14.15 65.44
N ILE A 259 64.26 -14.93 66.49
CA ILE A 259 65.30 -14.73 67.51
C ILE A 259 66.72 -14.90 66.95
N ASP A 260 66.89 -15.68 65.88
CA ASP A 260 68.19 -15.95 65.22
C ASP A 260 68.79 -14.72 64.54
N LYS A 261 67.95 -13.72 64.25
CA LYS A 261 68.32 -12.53 63.48
C LYS A 261 68.88 -11.39 64.33
N ILE A 262 69.08 -11.61 65.62
CA ILE A 262 69.66 -10.64 66.56
C ILE A 262 70.86 -11.31 67.25
N THR A 263 71.86 -10.54 67.69
CA THR A 263 72.91 -10.97 68.65
C THR A 263 72.72 -10.36 70.05
N GLU A 264 73.26 -10.98 71.11
CA GLU A 264 73.17 -10.40 72.47
C GLU A 264 74.06 -9.16 72.52
N GLY A 265 73.54 -8.06 73.08
CA GLY A 265 74.17 -6.74 73.09
C GLY A 265 73.74 -5.80 71.96
N GLU A 266 73.04 -6.28 70.93
CA GLU A 266 72.47 -5.44 69.87
C GLU A 266 71.30 -4.57 70.36
N GLU A 267 71.18 -3.37 69.79
CA GLU A 267 70.02 -2.51 69.98
C GLU A 267 68.89 -2.88 69.02
N ILE A 268 67.68 -2.88 69.56
CA ILE A 268 66.43 -3.08 68.84
C ILE A 268 65.51 -1.88 69.07
N ILE A 269 64.74 -1.55 68.05
CA ILE A 269 63.78 -0.45 68.06
C ILE A 269 62.38 -1.07 68.04
N THR A 270 61.59 -0.84 69.08
CA THR A 270 60.20 -1.28 69.16
C THR A 270 59.28 -0.12 68.84
N LEU A 271 58.55 -0.21 67.74
CA LEU A 271 57.57 0.77 67.30
C LEU A 271 56.22 0.51 67.98
N LEU A 272 55.68 1.55 68.62
CA LEU A 272 54.36 1.63 69.25
C LEU A 272 53.47 2.63 68.51
N SER A 273 52.19 2.70 68.86
CA SER A 273 51.19 3.52 68.16
C SER A 273 51.45 5.02 68.26
N ASP A 274 52.18 5.43 69.28
CA ASP A 274 52.42 6.81 69.69
C ASP A 274 53.91 7.15 69.82
N GLY A 275 54.82 6.21 69.52
CA GLY A 275 56.25 6.45 69.65
C GLY A 275 57.12 5.22 69.37
N GLN A 276 58.41 5.34 69.68
CA GLN A 276 59.39 4.26 69.52
C GLN A 276 60.22 4.10 70.80
N ILE A 277 60.52 2.86 71.16
CA ILE A 277 61.38 2.52 72.30
C ILE A 277 62.66 1.89 71.76
N THR A 278 63.82 2.41 72.16
CA THR A 278 65.11 1.76 71.88
C THR A 278 65.50 0.91 73.08
N SER A 279 65.85 -0.36 72.85
CA SER A 279 66.20 -1.33 73.89
C SER A 279 67.43 -2.12 73.48
N GLN A 280 68.23 -2.57 74.45
CA GLN A 280 69.37 -3.45 74.20
C GLN A 280 69.05 -4.90 74.61
N VAL A 281 69.38 -5.86 73.75
CA VAL A 281 69.09 -7.28 73.99
C VAL A 281 70.08 -7.85 74.99
N LYS A 282 69.63 -8.09 76.24
CA LYS A 282 70.49 -8.62 77.30
C LYS A 282 70.71 -10.14 77.20
N HIS A 283 69.65 -10.90 76.93
CA HIS A 283 69.71 -12.36 76.87
C HIS A 283 68.74 -12.91 75.82
N LYS A 284 69.14 -14.00 75.16
CA LYS A 284 68.30 -14.79 74.26
C LYS A 284 67.94 -16.13 74.87
N LYS A 285 66.70 -16.54 74.69
CA LYS A 285 66.24 -17.87 75.08
C LYS A 285 65.25 -18.38 74.04
N GLU A 286 65.65 -19.42 73.32
CA GLU A 286 64.76 -20.12 72.40
C GLU A 286 63.68 -20.88 73.19
N ARG A 287 62.48 -20.89 72.63
CA ARG A 287 61.35 -21.67 73.15
C ARG A 287 61.47 -23.08 72.56
N LYS A 288 61.59 -24.11 73.40
CA LYS A 288 61.44 -25.51 72.96
C LYS A 288 60.00 -25.79 72.55
#